data_AF-A0AAW3LX51-F1
#
_entry.id   AF-A0AAW3LX51-F1
#
_cell.length_a   1.000
_cell.length_b   1.000
_cell.length_c   1.000
_cell.angle_alpha   90.00
_cell.angle_beta   90.00
_cell.angle_gamma   90.00
#
_symmetry.space_group_name_H-M   'P 1'
#
loop_
_entity.id
_entity.type
_entity.pdbx_description
1 polymer ?
#
loop_
_entity_poly.entity_id
_entity_poly.type
_entity_poly.pdbx_seq_one_letter_code
_entity_poly.pdbx_strand_id
1 'polypeptide(L)'
;MEQKVALFAHDILQRNIPPIGSTVLSSCYVRQCKKRGFIFGKNAGIAKLFDSIQSAYGDELLAQIDPAYNTGKHEQWIRLKSDKGQLNMPLARHLIIALHLFSSADGFEEALKNESILLSAAVSPRAPKVEESRLSQKTRYRQKIELLLALRTDADIEYLWKKAYKPTQWILENDNAWLMAKLHAPKKATVKVEKSIDSRDDAYAALIEAGVDELYKVTKDPKRVNIRNLQSLLPGSLPHELDLRKQRFPLTYQQIKIHQESVWHFRLRTLVWTVSELIRMKLPVNYSTVRLTSAVSSKVFLAFCSFFEWDLESLARTGVDAEVLLRSTGVSRNWEGPPVQISF
;
A
#
# COMPACT_ATOMS: atom_id res chain seq x y z
N MET A 1 14.50 -27.34 23.40
CA MET A 1 13.42 -26.67 22.64
C MET A 1 13.04 -27.46 21.39
N GLU A 2 14.01 -28.04 20.67
CA GLU A 2 13.81 -28.96 19.52
C GLU A 2 12.75 -30.05 19.78
N GLN A 3 12.87 -30.79 20.91
CA GLN A 3 11.89 -31.81 21.31
C GLN A 3 10.46 -31.27 21.42
N LYS A 4 10.27 -30.01 21.85
CA LYS A 4 8.94 -29.39 21.95
C LYS A 4 8.35 -29.10 20.57
N VAL A 5 9.17 -28.70 19.60
CA VAL A 5 8.73 -28.48 18.22
C VAL A 5 8.34 -29.81 17.57
N ALA A 6 9.14 -30.87 17.79
CA ALA A 6 8.86 -32.21 17.28
C ALA A 6 7.57 -32.80 17.87
N LEU A 7 7.38 -32.70 19.19
CA LEU A 7 6.15 -33.14 19.87
C LEU A 7 4.93 -32.37 19.37
N PHE A 8 5.03 -31.04 19.26
CA PHE A 8 3.95 -30.23 18.71
C PHE A 8 3.59 -30.63 17.28
N ALA A 9 4.58 -30.85 16.41
CA ALA A 9 4.34 -31.28 15.03
C ALA A 9 3.68 -32.67 14.98
N HIS A 10 4.13 -33.60 15.82
CA HIS A 10 3.53 -34.92 15.97
C HIS A 10 2.06 -34.82 16.41
N ASP A 11 1.78 -34.06 17.47
CA ASP A 11 0.43 -33.88 18.00
C ASP A 11 -0.52 -33.28 16.96
N ILE A 12 -0.06 -32.30 16.18
CA ILE A 12 -0.86 -31.69 15.10
C ILE A 12 -1.19 -32.70 14.01
N LEU A 13 -0.25 -33.57 13.63
CA LEU A 13 -0.48 -34.60 12.62
C LEU A 13 -1.49 -35.66 13.10
N GLN A 14 -1.49 -36.01 14.39
CA GLN A 14 -2.42 -37.01 14.95
C GLN A 14 -3.85 -36.48 15.09
N ARG A 15 -4.04 -35.16 15.19
CA ARG A 15 -5.35 -34.53 15.48
C ARG A 15 -6.33 -34.49 14.31
N ASN A 16 -5.94 -34.90 13.11
CA ASN A 16 -6.81 -34.88 11.91
C ASN A 16 -7.56 -33.55 11.72
N ILE A 17 -6.85 -32.42 11.90
CA ILE A 17 -7.44 -31.09 11.78
C ILE A 17 -8.02 -30.92 10.36
N PRO A 18 -9.29 -30.51 10.21
CA PRO A 18 -9.91 -30.37 8.89
C PRO A 18 -9.17 -29.32 8.04
N PRO A 19 -9.24 -29.40 6.69
CA PRO A 19 -8.59 -28.42 5.83
C PRO A 19 -9.00 -26.98 6.18
N ILE A 20 -8.03 -26.19 6.64
CA ILE A 20 -8.25 -24.79 7.03
C ILE A 20 -7.86 -23.87 5.87
N GLY A 21 -8.76 -22.95 5.50
CA GLY A 21 -8.48 -21.92 4.51
C GLY A 21 -7.40 -20.94 4.98
N SER A 22 -6.56 -20.45 4.06
CA SER A 22 -5.47 -19.51 4.38
C SER A 22 -5.92 -18.24 5.10
N THR A 23 -7.14 -17.77 4.82
CA THR A 23 -7.77 -16.63 5.50
C THR A 23 -8.00 -16.90 6.99
N VAL A 24 -8.49 -18.10 7.33
CA VAL A 24 -8.73 -18.51 8.72
C VAL A 24 -7.40 -18.59 9.47
N LEU A 25 -6.41 -19.26 8.88
CA LEU A 25 -5.08 -19.40 9.48
C LEU A 25 -4.39 -18.03 9.68
N SER A 26 -4.45 -17.16 8.67
CA SER A 26 -3.90 -15.79 8.72
C SER A 26 -4.57 -14.96 9.81
N SER A 27 -5.92 -14.96 9.84
CA SER A 27 -6.69 -14.24 10.85
C SER A 27 -6.40 -14.76 12.27
N CYS A 28 -6.30 -16.08 12.43
CA CYS A 28 -5.98 -16.73 13.69
C CYS A 28 -4.61 -16.27 14.22
N TYR A 29 -3.57 -16.30 13.39
CA TYR A 29 -2.25 -15.78 13.79
C TYR A 29 -2.28 -14.30 14.13
N VAL A 30 -2.92 -13.46 13.32
CA VAL A 30 -2.99 -12.01 13.57
C VAL A 30 -3.74 -11.71 14.87
N ARG A 31 -4.85 -12.41 15.14
CA ARG A 31 -5.62 -12.25 16.38
C ARG A 31 -4.79 -12.67 17.59
N GLN A 32 -4.08 -13.79 17.50
CA GLN A 32 -3.26 -14.27 18.60
C GLN A 32 -2.05 -13.36 18.86
N CYS A 33 -1.45 -12.80 17.80
CA CYS A 33 -0.41 -11.78 17.93
C CYS A 33 -0.91 -10.57 18.72
N LYS A 34 -2.12 -10.07 18.40
CA LYS A 34 -2.74 -8.96 19.12
C LYS A 34 -3.00 -9.30 20.59
N LYS A 35 -3.53 -10.50 20.87
CA LYS A 35 -3.77 -10.97 22.25
C LYS A 35 -2.48 -11.05 23.07
N ARG A 36 -1.36 -11.44 22.46
CA ARG A 36 -0.04 -11.55 23.12
C ARG A 36 0.79 -10.26 23.09
N GLY A 37 0.21 -9.13 22.67
CA GLY A 37 0.89 -7.83 22.70
C GLY A 37 1.90 -7.59 21.56
N PHE A 38 1.99 -8.50 20.58
CA PHE A 38 2.75 -8.30 19.35
C PHE A 38 2.00 -7.36 18.40
N ILE A 39 2.00 -6.07 18.73
CA ILE A 39 1.22 -5.03 18.05
C ILE A 39 2.15 -3.99 17.41
N PHE A 40 1.82 -3.59 16.18
CA PHE A 40 2.41 -2.46 15.47
C PHE A 40 1.28 -1.59 14.89
N GLY A 41 0.92 -0.53 15.62
CA GLY A 41 -0.26 0.27 15.29
C GLY A 41 -1.53 -0.58 15.25
N LYS A 42 -2.21 -0.63 14.10
CA LYS A 42 -3.42 -1.44 13.88
C LYS A 42 -3.13 -2.90 13.46
N ASN A 43 -1.86 -3.22 13.18
CA ASN A 43 -1.40 -4.50 12.62
C ASN A 43 -0.67 -5.36 13.65
N ALA A 44 -0.40 -6.63 13.31
CA ALA A 44 0.51 -7.47 14.08
C ALA A 44 1.96 -6.96 13.95
N GLY A 45 2.66 -6.85 15.08
CA GLY A 45 4.04 -6.42 15.15
C GLY A 45 5.00 -7.56 14.83
N ILE A 46 5.28 -7.75 13.54
CA ILE A 46 6.10 -8.87 13.05
C ILE A 46 7.53 -8.85 13.59
N ALA A 47 8.17 -7.69 13.68
CA ALA A 47 9.52 -7.57 14.25
C ALA A 47 9.55 -8.04 15.71
N LYS A 48 8.62 -7.56 16.56
CA LYS A 48 8.51 -7.98 17.96
C LYS A 48 8.23 -9.48 18.12
N LEU A 49 7.40 -10.05 17.23
CA LEU A 49 7.15 -11.48 17.22
C LEU A 49 8.42 -12.27 16.84
N PHE A 50 9.15 -11.79 15.83
CA PHE A 50 10.41 -12.38 15.40
C PHE A 50 11.45 -12.36 16.53
N ASP A 51 11.68 -11.19 17.14
CA ASP A 51 12.61 -11.03 18.27
C ASP A 51 12.24 -11.97 19.44
N SER A 52 10.95 -12.11 19.72
CA SER A 52 10.44 -13.02 20.76
C SER A 52 10.64 -14.50 20.42
N ILE A 53 10.51 -14.89 19.16
CA ILE A 53 10.81 -16.25 18.69
C ILE A 53 12.32 -16.50 18.78
N GLN A 54 13.15 -15.58 18.30
CA GLN A 54 14.61 -15.70 18.38
C GLN A 54 15.07 -15.84 19.83
N SER A 55 14.53 -15.03 20.74
CA SER A 55 14.81 -15.11 22.17
C SER A 55 14.38 -16.44 22.81
N ALA A 56 13.28 -17.04 22.33
CA ALA A 56 12.72 -18.27 22.92
C ALA A 56 13.37 -19.55 22.38
N TYR A 57 13.71 -19.59 21.09
CA TYR A 57 14.18 -20.79 20.41
C TYR A 57 15.70 -20.81 20.22
N GLY A 58 16.35 -19.64 20.19
CA GLY A 58 17.78 -19.51 19.95
C GLY A 58 18.16 -19.63 18.47
N ASP A 59 19.24 -18.96 18.09
CA ASP A 59 19.70 -18.90 16.70
C ASP A 59 20.13 -20.26 16.14
N GLU A 60 20.77 -21.10 16.96
CA GLU A 60 21.26 -22.42 16.57
C GLU A 60 20.12 -23.35 16.13
N LEU A 61 19.05 -23.43 16.93
CA LEU A 61 17.88 -24.24 16.61
C LEU A 61 17.12 -23.70 15.39
N LEU A 62 16.97 -22.37 15.29
CA LEU A 62 16.29 -21.75 14.16
C LEU A 62 17.07 -21.94 12.84
N ALA A 63 18.40 -21.88 12.89
CA ALA A 63 19.28 -22.18 11.76
C ALA A 63 19.21 -23.65 11.32
N GLN A 64 19.07 -24.58 12.27
CA GLN A 64 18.89 -26.01 11.99
C GLN A 64 17.54 -26.31 11.34
N ILE A 65 16.45 -25.68 11.81
CA ILE A 65 15.09 -25.94 11.34
C ILE A 65 14.78 -25.24 9.99
N ASP A 66 15.40 -24.08 9.71
CA ASP A 66 15.15 -23.34 8.47
C ASP A 66 16.44 -22.84 7.80
N PRO A 67 16.81 -23.38 6.62
CA PRO A 67 17.97 -22.93 5.84
C PRO A 67 17.97 -21.44 5.49
N ALA A 68 16.81 -20.82 5.30
CA ALA A 68 16.75 -19.39 5.04
C ALA A 68 17.10 -18.56 6.28
N TYR A 69 16.79 -19.06 7.48
CA TYR A 69 17.26 -18.45 8.72
C TYR A 69 18.78 -18.55 8.85
N ASN A 70 19.34 -19.74 8.56
CA ASN A 70 20.77 -20.00 8.60
C ASN A 70 21.58 -19.09 7.65
N THR A 71 21.01 -18.78 6.48
CA THR A 71 21.64 -17.88 5.49
C THR A 71 21.45 -16.38 5.79
N GLY A 72 21.01 -16.02 7.00
CA GLY A 72 20.83 -14.62 7.42
C GLY A 72 19.62 -13.92 6.79
N LYS A 73 18.72 -14.64 6.11
CA LYS A 73 17.51 -14.07 5.50
C LYS A 73 16.40 -13.93 6.55
N HIS A 74 16.65 -13.06 7.52
CA HIS A 74 15.71 -12.76 8.61
C HIS A 74 14.64 -11.77 8.17
N GLU A 75 14.94 -10.91 7.19
CA GLU A 75 13.97 -10.03 6.56
C GLU A 75 12.85 -10.86 5.90
N GLN A 76 11.59 -10.58 6.25
CA GLN A 76 10.40 -11.30 5.78
C GLN A 76 10.34 -12.80 6.16
N TRP A 77 11.06 -13.22 7.21
CA TRP A 77 11.00 -14.59 7.70
C TRP A 77 9.57 -14.99 8.11
N ILE A 78 8.86 -14.08 8.78
CA ILE A 78 7.44 -14.21 9.14
C ILE A 78 6.55 -13.43 8.16
N ARG A 79 5.59 -14.13 7.56
CA ARG A 79 4.59 -13.58 6.63
C ARG A 79 3.19 -14.04 7.03
N LEU A 80 2.48 -13.19 7.78
CA LEU A 80 1.12 -13.50 8.26
C LEU A 80 0.01 -13.08 7.28
N LYS A 81 0.34 -12.48 6.14
CA LYS A 81 -0.64 -12.09 5.11
C LYS A 81 -0.76 -13.17 4.04
N SER A 82 -1.99 -13.48 3.65
CA SER A 82 -2.27 -14.33 2.49
C SER A 82 -1.99 -13.57 1.20
N ASP A 83 -1.26 -14.19 0.26
CA ASP A 83 -1.09 -13.74 -1.12
C ASP A 83 -1.72 -14.78 -2.06
N LYS A 84 -2.56 -14.33 -3.00
CA LYS A 84 -3.34 -15.20 -3.91
C LYS A 84 -4.09 -16.36 -3.21
N GLY A 85 -4.51 -16.18 -1.97
CA GLY A 85 -5.21 -17.22 -1.20
C GLY A 85 -4.29 -18.26 -0.56
N GLN A 86 -2.98 -18.02 -0.48
CA GLN A 86 -2.03 -18.87 0.23
C GLN A 86 -1.17 -18.06 1.21
N LEU A 87 -0.88 -18.65 2.37
CA LEU A 87 0.19 -18.17 3.25
C LEU A 87 1.51 -18.75 2.73
N ASN A 88 2.26 -17.96 1.97
CA ASN A 88 3.51 -18.40 1.37
C ASN A 88 4.65 -18.40 2.40
N MET A 89 4.69 -19.43 3.25
CA MET A 89 5.79 -19.74 4.16
C MET A 89 6.06 -21.26 4.22
N PRO A 90 7.32 -21.69 4.44
CA PRO A 90 7.63 -23.08 4.71
C PRO A 90 6.89 -23.62 5.95
N LEU A 91 6.49 -24.89 5.90
CA LEU A 91 5.76 -25.56 6.99
C LEU A 91 6.47 -25.46 8.34
N ALA A 92 7.80 -25.57 8.35
CA ALA A 92 8.60 -25.46 9.57
C ALA A 92 8.39 -24.11 10.30
N ARG A 93 8.25 -23.01 9.54
CA ARG A 93 7.95 -21.68 10.13
C ARG A 93 6.54 -21.64 10.70
N HIS A 94 5.57 -22.24 10.02
CA HIS A 94 4.21 -22.35 10.52
C HIS A 94 4.17 -23.08 11.87
N LEU A 95 4.93 -24.16 12.02
CA LEU A 95 5.01 -24.92 13.26
C LEU A 95 5.64 -24.11 14.38
N ILE A 96 6.77 -23.40 14.12
CA ILE A 96 7.40 -22.54 15.12
C ILE A 96 6.47 -21.41 15.55
N ILE A 97 5.85 -20.71 14.59
CA ILE A 97 4.93 -19.60 14.88
C ILE A 97 3.71 -20.10 15.65
N ALA A 98 3.13 -21.23 15.26
CA ALA A 98 1.97 -21.80 15.94
C ALA A 98 2.33 -22.23 17.37
N LEU A 99 3.43 -22.97 17.56
CA LEU A 99 3.88 -23.35 18.90
C LEU A 99 4.16 -22.11 19.76
N HIS A 100 4.83 -21.10 19.22
CA HIS A 100 5.12 -19.87 19.95
C HIS A 100 3.87 -19.08 20.34
N LEU A 101 2.87 -19.00 19.46
CA LEU A 101 1.66 -18.19 19.68
C LEU A 101 0.57 -18.92 20.49
N PHE A 102 0.53 -20.24 20.44
CA PHE A 102 -0.55 -21.03 21.06
C PHE A 102 -0.07 -21.98 22.15
N SER A 103 1.24 -22.16 22.32
CA SER A 103 1.90 -22.94 23.37
C SER A 103 1.65 -24.45 23.33
N SER A 104 0.53 -24.93 22.78
CA SER A 104 0.19 -26.35 22.63
C SER A 104 -0.65 -26.60 21.38
N ALA A 105 -0.70 -27.87 20.96
CA ALA A 105 -1.54 -28.30 19.84
C ALA A 105 -3.04 -28.10 20.14
N ASP A 106 -3.47 -28.33 21.39
CA ASP A 106 -4.84 -28.04 21.86
C ASP A 106 -5.19 -26.56 21.69
N GLY A 107 -4.32 -25.68 22.18
CA GLY A 107 -4.55 -24.23 22.11
C GLY A 107 -4.59 -23.73 20.66
N PHE A 108 -3.82 -24.34 19.77
CA PHE A 108 -3.83 -24.01 18.36
C PHE A 108 -5.10 -24.50 17.66
N GLU A 109 -5.48 -25.76 17.86
CA GLU A 109 -6.69 -26.35 17.28
C GLU A 109 -7.96 -25.63 17.74
N GLU A 110 -8.06 -25.34 19.04
CA GLU A 110 -9.18 -24.59 19.60
C GLU A 110 -9.26 -23.19 19.00
N ALA A 111 -8.13 -22.49 18.87
CA ALA A 111 -8.08 -21.18 18.23
C ALA A 111 -8.51 -21.22 16.75
N LEU A 112 -8.13 -22.27 16.01
CA LEU A 112 -8.57 -22.47 14.63
C LEU A 112 -10.07 -22.74 14.52
N LYS A 113 -10.64 -23.56 15.42
CA LYS A 113 -12.09 -23.81 15.48
C LYS A 113 -12.84 -22.51 15.79
N ASN A 114 -12.39 -21.77 16.80
CA ASN A 114 -12.98 -20.50 17.19
C ASN A 114 -12.89 -19.46 16.06
N GLU A 115 -11.74 -19.34 15.38
CA GLU A 115 -11.61 -18.41 14.25
C GLU A 115 -12.48 -18.83 13.06
N SER A 116 -12.60 -20.13 12.80
CA SER A 116 -13.50 -20.66 11.77
C SER A 116 -14.96 -20.33 12.07
N ILE A 117 -15.39 -20.45 13.33
CA ILE A 117 -16.72 -20.07 13.80
C ILE A 117 -16.92 -18.56 13.71
N LEU A 118 -15.94 -17.75 14.11
CA LEU A 118 -16.04 -16.29 14.03
C LEU A 118 -16.16 -15.81 12.58
N LEU A 119 -15.39 -16.41 11.67
CA LEU A 119 -15.45 -16.09 10.26
C LEU A 119 -16.72 -16.64 9.60
N SER A 120 -17.24 -17.78 10.03
CA SER A 120 -18.52 -18.32 9.55
C SER A 120 -19.74 -17.58 10.13
N ALA A 121 -19.66 -17.09 11.38
CA ALA A 121 -20.68 -16.26 12.03
C ALA A 121 -20.71 -14.83 11.46
N ALA A 122 -19.54 -14.28 11.09
CA ALA A 122 -19.48 -13.08 10.24
C ALA A 122 -20.10 -13.32 8.84
N VAL A 123 -20.33 -14.59 8.48
CA VAL A 123 -20.95 -15.07 7.24
C VAL A 123 -22.33 -15.73 7.50
N SER A 124 -22.97 -15.50 8.66
CA SER A 124 -24.21 -16.18 9.09
C SER A 124 -25.30 -16.33 7.99
N PRO A 125 -26.02 -17.46 7.94
CA PRO A 125 -26.81 -17.88 6.79
C PRO A 125 -27.99 -16.96 6.58
N ARG A 126 -28.17 -16.48 5.34
CA ARG A 126 -29.47 -15.97 4.91
C ARG A 126 -30.51 -17.08 5.09
N ALA A 127 -31.60 -16.73 5.77
CA ALA A 127 -32.82 -17.51 5.93
C ALA A 127 -33.30 -18.11 4.58
N PRO A 128 -34.14 -19.17 4.59
CA PRO A 128 -34.54 -19.87 3.38
C PRO A 128 -35.07 -18.87 2.35
N LYS A 129 -34.61 -19.03 1.10
CA LYS A 129 -34.99 -18.22 -0.05
C LYS A 129 -36.52 -18.24 -0.20
N VAL A 130 -37.18 -17.28 0.43
CA VAL A 130 -38.33 -16.62 -0.17
C VAL A 130 -37.74 -15.81 -1.32
N GLU A 131 -37.98 -16.33 -2.52
CA GLU A 131 -38.05 -15.76 -3.87
C GLU A 131 -37.69 -14.28 -4.22
N GLU A 132 -36.90 -13.55 -3.43
CA GLU A 132 -36.71 -12.09 -3.63
C GLU A 132 -35.27 -11.61 -3.90
N SER A 133 -34.26 -12.48 -4.01
CA SER A 133 -32.88 -12.03 -4.34
C SER A 133 -32.40 -12.28 -5.77
N ARG A 134 -33.30 -12.69 -6.69
CA ARG A 134 -33.05 -12.70 -8.14
C ARG A 134 -33.23 -11.33 -8.82
N LEU A 135 -33.31 -10.25 -8.05
CA LEU A 135 -32.92 -8.91 -8.52
C LEU A 135 -31.39 -8.77 -8.68
N SER A 136 -30.68 -9.89 -8.38
CA SER A 136 -29.62 -10.59 -9.13
C SER A 136 -28.36 -9.86 -9.55
N GLN A 137 -27.23 -10.52 -9.27
CA GLN A 137 -25.90 -10.29 -9.84
C GLN A 137 -25.92 -9.88 -11.33
N LYS A 138 -26.86 -10.43 -12.12
CA LYS A 138 -27.16 -10.02 -13.50
C LYS A 138 -27.41 -8.51 -13.63
N THR A 139 -28.33 -7.94 -12.85
CA THR A 139 -28.63 -6.50 -12.83
C THR A 139 -27.41 -5.66 -12.48
N ARG A 140 -26.63 -6.08 -11.48
CA ARG A 140 -25.41 -5.37 -11.06
C ARG A 140 -24.33 -5.38 -12.14
N TYR A 141 -24.13 -6.51 -12.82
CA TYR A 141 -23.18 -6.60 -13.93
C TYR A 141 -23.68 -5.86 -15.17
N ARG A 142 -24.98 -5.89 -15.45
CA ARG A 142 -25.60 -5.10 -16.52
C ARG A 142 -25.38 -3.61 -16.29
N GLN A 143 -25.68 -3.09 -15.11
CA GLN A 143 -25.45 -1.69 -14.74
C GLN A 143 -23.97 -1.29 -14.90
N LYS A 144 -23.03 -2.16 -14.49
CA LYS A 144 -21.60 -1.88 -14.62
C LYS A 144 -21.15 -1.82 -16.08
N ILE A 145 -21.64 -2.72 -16.93
CA ILE A 145 -21.36 -2.70 -18.37
C ILE A 145 -22.04 -1.50 -19.04
N GLU A 146 -23.29 -1.20 -18.71
CA GLU A 146 -24.02 -0.04 -19.25
C GLU A 146 -23.32 1.27 -18.93
N LEU A 147 -22.80 1.44 -17.71
CA LEU A 147 -22.00 2.61 -17.35
C LEU A 147 -20.76 2.72 -18.23
N LEU A 148 -20.03 1.63 -18.46
CA LEU A 148 -18.81 1.64 -19.26
C LEU A 148 -19.07 1.92 -20.75
N LEU A 149 -20.18 1.40 -21.28
CA LEU A 149 -20.63 1.69 -22.64
C LEU A 149 -21.15 3.12 -22.78
N ALA A 150 -21.76 3.69 -21.73
CA ALA A 150 -22.20 5.09 -21.71
C ALA A 150 -21.02 6.08 -21.64
N LEU A 151 -19.94 5.71 -20.94
CA LEU A 151 -18.75 6.56 -20.79
C LEU A 151 -17.90 6.64 -22.06
N ARG A 152 -18.02 5.69 -22.98
CA ARG A 152 -17.18 5.61 -24.16
C ARG A 152 -17.94 5.07 -25.36
N THR A 153 -18.14 5.92 -26.36
CA THR A 153 -18.93 5.58 -27.55
C THR A 153 -18.22 4.60 -28.48
N ASP A 154 -16.91 4.48 -28.47
CA ASP A 154 -16.12 3.48 -29.20
C ASP A 154 -15.80 2.22 -28.37
N ALA A 155 -16.40 2.06 -27.19
CA ALA A 155 -16.20 0.87 -26.37
C ALA A 155 -16.67 -0.40 -27.10
N ASP A 156 -15.76 -1.35 -27.24
CA ASP A 156 -15.98 -2.67 -27.79
C ASP A 156 -15.83 -3.75 -26.70
N ILE A 157 -15.97 -5.02 -27.09
CA ILE A 157 -15.84 -6.14 -26.16
C ILE A 157 -14.44 -6.21 -25.54
N GLU A 158 -13.39 -5.84 -26.27
CA GLU A 158 -12.01 -5.86 -25.80
C GLU A 158 -11.78 -4.81 -24.70
N TYR A 159 -12.37 -3.61 -24.86
CA TYR A 159 -12.40 -2.59 -23.83
C TYR A 159 -13.11 -3.07 -22.56
N LEU A 160 -14.24 -3.76 -22.69
CA LEU A 160 -14.96 -4.33 -21.55
C LEU A 160 -14.16 -5.44 -20.84
N TRP A 161 -13.41 -6.26 -21.57
CA TRP A 161 -12.49 -7.23 -20.97
C TRP A 161 -11.40 -6.53 -20.14
N LYS A 162 -10.81 -5.46 -20.68
CA LYS A 162 -9.74 -4.70 -20.00
C LYS A 162 -10.23 -3.93 -18.76
N LYS A 163 -11.47 -3.44 -18.75
CA LYS A 163 -11.99 -2.55 -17.69
C LYS A 163 -13.00 -3.20 -16.76
N ALA A 164 -13.64 -4.30 -17.16
CA ALA A 164 -14.64 -5.01 -16.38
C ALA A 164 -14.60 -6.52 -16.63
N TYR A 165 -13.40 -7.12 -16.58
CA TYR A 165 -13.16 -8.54 -16.80
C TYR A 165 -14.24 -9.46 -16.18
N LYS A 166 -14.49 -9.36 -14.86
CA LYS A 166 -15.45 -10.23 -14.16
C LYS A 166 -16.91 -10.04 -14.63
N PRO A 167 -17.45 -8.81 -14.70
CA PRO A 167 -18.76 -8.57 -15.31
C PRO A 167 -18.88 -9.06 -16.75
N THR A 168 -17.86 -8.81 -17.58
CA THR A 168 -17.83 -9.19 -19.00
C THR A 168 -17.86 -10.70 -19.15
N GLN A 169 -16.99 -11.42 -18.45
CA GLN A 169 -16.96 -12.88 -18.44
C GLN A 169 -18.31 -13.47 -18.04
N TRP A 170 -18.85 -13.02 -16.90
CA TRP A 170 -20.10 -13.57 -16.38
C TRP A 170 -21.28 -13.31 -17.32
N ILE A 171 -21.40 -12.10 -17.89
CA ILE A 171 -22.48 -11.78 -18.83
C ILE A 171 -22.31 -12.53 -20.15
N LEU A 172 -21.08 -12.75 -20.63
CA LEU A 172 -20.85 -13.57 -21.82
C LEU A 172 -21.31 -15.02 -21.59
N GLU A 173 -21.05 -15.57 -20.40
CA GLU A 173 -21.43 -16.94 -20.05
C GLU A 173 -22.93 -17.09 -19.75
N ASN A 174 -23.60 -16.05 -19.23
CA ASN A 174 -24.96 -16.17 -18.66
C ASN A 174 -26.03 -15.30 -19.36
N ASP A 175 -25.66 -14.35 -20.21
CA ASP A 175 -26.56 -13.35 -20.80
C ASP A 175 -25.98 -12.69 -22.08
N ASN A 176 -25.29 -13.48 -22.91
CA ASN A 176 -24.56 -13.00 -24.09
C ASN A 176 -25.44 -12.20 -25.06
N ALA A 177 -26.67 -12.64 -25.29
CA ALA A 177 -27.61 -11.97 -26.20
C ALA A 177 -27.87 -10.51 -25.79
N TRP A 178 -27.95 -10.22 -24.48
CA TRP A 178 -28.11 -8.85 -23.99
C TRP A 178 -26.84 -8.02 -24.23
N LEU A 179 -25.66 -8.60 -24.02
CA LEU A 179 -24.38 -7.90 -24.23
C LEU A 179 -24.17 -7.56 -25.70
N MET A 180 -24.39 -8.52 -26.60
CA MET A 180 -24.26 -8.30 -28.04
C MET A 180 -25.31 -7.29 -28.53
N ALA A 181 -26.56 -7.37 -28.04
CA ALA A 181 -27.58 -6.36 -28.36
C ALA A 181 -27.17 -4.95 -27.90
N LYS A 182 -26.49 -4.80 -26.77
CA LYS A 182 -25.98 -3.50 -26.29
C LYS A 182 -24.78 -3.00 -27.08
N LEU A 183 -23.87 -3.89 -27.49
CA LEU A 183 -22.71 -3.54 -28.31
C LEU A 183 -23.10 -3.15 -29.74
N HIS A 184 -24.16 -3.78 -30.28
CA HIS A 184 -24.68 -3.52 -31.63
C HIS A 184 -25.84 -2.51 -31.68
N ALA A 185 -26.36 -2.05 -30.53
CA ALA A 185 -27.41 -1.05 -30.50
C ALA A 185 -26.94 0.25 -31.19
N PRO A 186 -27.79 0.89 -32.01
CA PRO A 186 -27.45 2.16 -32.63
C PRO A 186 -27.14 3.16 -31.52
N LYS A 187 -25.88 3.59 -31.48
CA LYS A 187 -25.34 4.46 -30.43
C LYS A 187 -26.15 5.75 -30.45
N LYS A 188 -26.80 6.09 -29.34
CA LYS A 188 -27.47 7.40 -29.20
C LYS A 188 -26.44 8.47 -29.57
N ALA A 189 -26.76 9.28 -30.58
CA ALA A 189 -25.99 10.46 -30.92
C ALA A 189 -25.80 11.25 -29.63
N THR A 190 -24.56 11.38 -29.19
CA THR A 190 -24.23 12.22 -28.05
C THR A 190 -24.73 13.62 -28.37
N VAL A 191 -25.57 14.16 -27.49
CA VAL A 191 -25.59 15.60 -27.28
C VAL A 191 -24.13 15.95 -27.05
N LYS A 192 -23.51 16.64 -28.01
CA LYS A 192 -22.24 17.31 -27.78
C LYS A 192 -22.53 18.27 -26.63
N VAL A 193 -22.27 17.84 -25.39
CA VAL A 193 -22.13 18.79 -24.29
C VAL A 193 -21.02 19.70 -24.78
N GLU A 194 -21.36 20.95 -25.03
CA GLU A 194 -20.40 21.93 -25.51
C GLU A 194 -19.15 21.83 -24.65
N LYS A 195 -18.01 21.72 -25.36
CA LYS A 195 -16.67 21.72 -24.80
C LYS A 195 -16.39 23.12 -24.24
N SER A 196 -17.12 23.55 -23.22
CA SER A 196 -16.86 24.83 -22.60
C SER A 196 -15.75 24.65 -21.57
N ILE A 197 -14.63 25.30 -21.88
CA ILE A 197 -13.60 25.58 -20.89
C ILE A 197 -14.28 26.39 -19.78
N ASP A 198 -14.02 26.00 -18.53
CA ASP A 198 -14.56 26.72 -17.39
C ASP A 198 -13.91 28.10 -17.32
N SER A 199 -14.70 29.16 -17.13
CA SER A 199 -14.21 30.54 -17.12
C SER A 199 -13.17 30.81 -16.02
N ARG A 200 -13.05 29.92 -15.04
CA ARG A 200 -12.07 30.00 -13.96
C ARG A 200 -10.70 29.39 -14.30
N ASP A 201 -10.54 28.73 -15.44
CA ASP A 201 -9.32 27.98 -15.75
C ASP A 201 -8.06 28.84 -15.75
N ASP A 202 -8.09 30.02 -16.40
CA ASP A 202 -6.97 30.97 -16.39
C ASP A 202 -6.63 31.44 -14.97
N ALA A 203 -7.65 31.82 -14.20
CA ALA A 203 -7.47 32.29 -12.83
C ALA A 203 -6.89 31.20 -11.92
N TYR A 204 -7.35 29.95 -12.07
CA TYR A 204 -6.85 28.82 -11.30
C TYR A 204 -5.41 28.45 -11.69
N ALA A 205 -5.08 28.50 -12.99
CA ALA A 205 -3.72 28.31 -13.45
C ALA A 205 -2.77 29.36 -12.85
N ALA A 206 -3.16 30.64 -12.87
CA ALA A 206 -2.39 31.72 -12.28
C ALA A 206 -2.21 31.59 -10.75
N LEU A 207 -3.25 31.14 -10.03
CA LEU A 207 -3.15 30.89 -8.59
C LEU A 207 -2.16 29.77 -8.24
N ILE A 208 -2.10 28.71 -9.06
CA ILE A 208 -1.10 27.66 -8.89
C ILE A 208 0.29 28.25 -9.11
N GLU A 209 0.51 28.95 -10.22
CA GLU A 209 1.81 29.53 -10.55
C GLU A 209 2.31 30.51 -9.47
N ALA A 210 1.43 31.37 -8.94
CA ALA A 210 1.77 32.32 -7.89
C ALA A 210 2.04 31.66 -6.52
N GLY A 211 1.35 30.56 -6.20
CA GLY A 211 1.41 29.93 -4.88
C GLY A 211 2.36 28.73 -4.76
N VAL A 212 2.83 28.18 -5.88
CA VAL A 212 3.56 26.90 -5.89
C VAL A 212 4.90 26.97 -5.15
N ASP A 213 5.64 28.07 -5.27
CA ASP A 213 6.95 28.17 -4.64
C ASP A 213 6.87 28.14 -3.11
N GLU A 214 5.76 28.58 -2.52
CA GLU A 214 5.50 28.44 -1.08
C GLU A 214 5.43 26.97 -0.66
N LEU A 215 4.83 26.12 -1.49
CA LEU A 215 4.71 24.68 -1.21
C LEU A 215 6.07 23.96 -1.29
N TYR A 216 7.01 24.52 -2.04
CA TYR A 216 8.35 23.98 -2.21
C TYR A 216 9.33 24.38 -1.12
N LYS A 217 9.03 25.38 -0.29
CA LYS A 217 9.93 25.79 0.79
C LYS A 217 10.30 24.62 1.70
N VAL A 218 11.54 24.64 2.18
CA VAL A 218 12.09 23.65 3.11
C VAL A 218 11.71 24.07 4.54
N THR A 219 10.51 23.69 4.97
CA THR A 219 9.93 24.07 6.26
C THR A 219 9.73 22.88 7.19
N LYS A 220 9.30 23.14 8.43
CA LYS A 220 8.85 22.08 9.34
C LYS A 220 7.66 21.33 8.74
N ASP A 221 7.76 20.00 8.75
CA ASP A 221 6.77 19.07 8.19
C ASP A 221 6.43 19.36 6.71
N PRO A 222 7.41 19.24 5.79
CA PRO A 222 7.20 19.50 4.37
C PRO A 222 6.02 18.70 3.82
N LYS A 223 5.21 19.35 2.98
CA LYS A 223 4.15 18.68 2.20
C LYS A 223 4.63 18.44 0.79
N ARG A 224 4.46 17.22 0.28
CA ARG A 224 4.75 16.91 -1.12
C ARG A 224 3.89 17.75 -2.05
N VAL A 225 4.49 18.38 -3.06
CA VAL A 225 3.73 19.11 -4.09
C VAL A 225 3.09 18.10 -5.05
N ASN A 226 1.88 17.67 -4.71
CA ASN A 226 1.05 16.76 -5.49
C ASN A 226 -0.26 17.46 -5.87
N ILE A 227 -1.07 16.84 -6.73
CA ILE A 227 -2.34 17.42 -7.18
C ILE A 227 -3.26 17.88 -6.04
N ARG A 228 -3.32 17.12 -4.93
CA ARG A 228 -4.19 17.45 -3.79
C ARG A 228 -3.72 18.71 -3.06
N ASN A 229 -2.41 18.86 -2.87
CA ASN A 229 -1.84 20.03 -2.22
C ASN A 229 -1.82 21.25 -3.15
N LEU A 230 -1.62 21.05 -4.46
CA LEU A 230 -1.81 22.12 -5.45
C LEU A 230 -3.26 22.61 -5.50
N GLN A 231 -4.23 21.70 -5.39
CA GLN A 231 -5.65 22.06 -5.28
C GLN A 231 -5.98 22.87 -4.04
N SER A 232 -5.16 22.82 -2.97
CA SER A 232 -5.40 23.65 -1.79
C SER A 232 -5.09 25.14 -2.00
N LEU A 233 -4.41 25.49 -3.11
CA LEU A 233 -4.20 26.88 -3.54
C LEU A 233 -5.43 27.46 -4.25
N LEU A 234 -6.39 26.62 -4.63
CA LEU A 234 -7.56 27.03 -5.41
C LEU A 234 -8.74 27.34 -4.48
N PRO A 235 -9.59 28.34 -4.82
CA PRO A 235 -10.78 28.67 -4.04
C PRO A 235 -11.90 27.62 -4.18
N GLY A 236 -11.79 26.69 -5.13
CA GLY A 236 -12.78 25.65 -5.36
C GLY A 236 -12.15 24.34 -5.86
N SER A 237 -12.91 23.24 -5.74
CA SER A 237 -12.44 21.92 -6.15
C SER A 237 -12.47 21.75 -7.67
N LEU A 238 -11.47 21.05 -8.20
CA LEU A 238 -11.48 20.59 -9.58
C LEU A 238 -12.32 19.30 -9.70
N PRO A 239 -12.86 19.01 -10.90
CA PRO A 239 -13.51 17.73 -11.16
C PRO A 239 -12.63 16.55 -10.75
N HIS A 240 -13.23 15.52 -10.14
CA HIS A 240 -12.51 14.32 -9.72
C HIS A 240 -11.99 13.52 -10.92
N GLU A 241 -12.82 13.41 -11.96
CA GLU A 241 -12.51 12.70 -13.19
C GLU A 241 -11.40 13.41 -14.00
N LEU A 242 -10.38 12.64 -14.39
CA LEU A 242 -9.20 13.15 -15.08
C LEU A 242 -9.58 13.75 -16.44
N ASP A 243 -10.41 13.07 -17.22
CA ASP A 243 -10.76 13.51 -18.57
C ASP A 243 -11.61 14.77 -18.53
N LEU A 244 -12.57 14.84 -17.59
CA LEU A 244 -13.38 16.05 -17.38
C LEU A 244 -12.52 17.24 -16.92
N ARG A 245 -11.51 17.00 -16.06
CA ARG A 245 -10.56 18.04 -15.64
C ARG A 245 -9.71 18.54 -16.81
N LYS A 246 -9.15 17.65 -17.63
CA LYS A 246 -8.37 18.02 -18.82
C LYS A 246 -9.20 18.83 -19.82
N GLN A 247 -10.48 18.49 -19.96
CA GLN A 247 -11.39 19.16 -20.90
C GLN A 247 -11.84 20.54 -20.39
N ARG A 248 -12.23 20.64 -19.11
CA ARG A 248 -12.78 21.89 -18.55
C ARG A 248 -11.72 22.85 -18.02
N PHE A 249 -10.58 22.33 -17.59
CA PHE A 249 -9.49 23.09 -16.97
C PHE A 249 -8.12 22.73 -17.57
N PRO A 250 -7.93 22.87 -18.91
CA PRO A 250 -6.68 22.49 -19.57
C PRO A 250 -5.45 23.23 -19.02
N LEU A 251 -5.54 24.53 -18.75
CA LEU A 251 -4.41 25.34 -18.28
C LEU A 251 -4.06 24.99 -16.83
N THR A 252 -5.07 24.90 -15.96
CA THR A 252 -4.86 24.47 -14.57
C THR A 252 -4.28 23.06 -14.53
N TYR A 253 -4.76 22.15 -15.38
CA TYR A 253 -4.22 20.79 -15.47
C TYR A 253 -2.75 20.78 -15.91
N GLN A 254 -2.39 21.61 -16.88
CA GLN A 254 -1.01 21.77 -17.32
C GLN A 254 -0.11 22.27 -16.19
N GLN A 255 -0.53 23.30 -15.45
CA GLN A 255 0.21 23.80 -14.29
C GLN A 255 0.38 22.73 -13.21
N ILE A 256 -0.67 21.94 -12.94
CA ILE A 256 -0.56 20.81 -12.00
C ILE A 256 0.49 19.80 -12.44
N LYS A 257 0.56 19.50 -13.74
CA LYS A 257 1.52 18.53 -14.29
C LYS A 257 2.95 19.04 -14.23
N ILE A 258 3.18 20.32 -14.56
CA ILE A 258 4.50 20.96 -14.54
C ILE A 258 5.05 20.99 -13.11
N HIS A 259 4.22 21.30 -12.14
CA HIS A 259 4.61 21.47 -10.74
C HIS A 259 4.47 20.21 -9.88
N GLN A 260 4.26 19.04 -10.48
CA GLN A 260 4.19 17.82 -9.69
C GLN A 260 5.60 17.41 -9.22
N GLU A 261 5.79 17.35 -7.90
CA GLU A 261 7.02 16.90 -7.27
C GLU A 261 7.10 15.37 -7.25
N SER A 262 8.25 14.81 -7.59
CA SER A 262 8.50 13.38 -7.45
C SER A 262 8.50 12.95 -5.98
N VAL A 263 8.38 11.65 -5.72
CA VAL A 263 8.48 11.13 -4.34
C VAL A 263 9.91 11.34 -3.80
N TRP A 264 10.92 11.23 -4.65
CA TRP A 264 12.32 11.33 -4.28
C TRP A 264 12.73 12.76 -3.95
N HIS A 265 12.37 13.74 -4.76
CA HIS A 265 12.64 15.14 -4.46
C HIS A 265 11.97 15.57 -3.15
N PHE A 266 10.73 15.15 -2.93
CA PHE A 266 10.03 15.39 -1.66
C PHE A 266 10.78 14.83 -0.44
N ARG A 267 11.26 13.59 -0.54
CA ARG A 267 12.05 12.94 0.53
C ARG A 267 13.38 13.65 0.75
N LEU A 268 14.05 14.09 -0.31
CA LEU A 268 15.28 14.86 -0.23
C LEU A 268 15.04 16.16 0.54
N ARG A 269 14.04 16.95 0.15
CA ARG A 269 13.67 18.18 0.85
C ARG A 269 13.36 17.96 2.33
N THR A 270 12.65 16.88 2.65
CA THR A 270 12.34 16.50 4.04
C THR A 270 13.59 16.16 4.84
N LEU A 271 14.54 15.44 4.24
CA LEU A 271 15.80 15.10 4.89
C LEU A 271 16.72 16.30 5.05
N VAL A 272 16.81 17.17 4.04
CA VAL A 272 17.60 18.39 4.12
C VAL A 272 17.12 19.29 5.26
N TRP A 273 15.80 19.45 5.43
CA TRP A 273 15.22 20.12 6.60
C TRP A 273 15.63 19.43 7.91
N THR A 274 15.48 18.10 7.96
CA THR A 274 15.80 17.32 9.17
C THR A 274 17.26 17.49 9.56
N VAL A 275 18.19 17.38 8.60
CA VAL A 275 19.63 17.53 8.81
C VAL A 275 19.96 18.94 9.32
N SER A 276 19.41 19.98 8.70
CA SER A 276 19.61 21.37 9.15
C SER A 276 19.13 21.56 10.60
N GLU A 277 17.96 21.01 10.96
CA GLU A 277 17.45 21.09 12.33
C GLU A 277 18.28 20.30 13.35
N LEU A 278 18.75 19.10 13.00
CA LEU A 278 19.63 18.32 13.89
C LEU A 278 20.93 19.08 14.17
N ILE A 279 21.52 19.70 13.15
CA ILE A 279 22.74 20.51 13.29
C ILE A 279 22.45 21.74 14.15
N ARG A 280 21.34 22.44 13.91
CA ARG A 280 20.91 23.61 14.70
C ARG A 280 20.72 23.24 16.18
N MET A 281 20.20 22.05 16.47
CA MET A 281 20.01 21.52 17.83
C MET A 281 21.27 20.89 18.42
N LYS A 282 22.40 20.89 17.71
CA LYS A 282 23.67 20.24 18.10
C LYS A 282 23.51 18.74 18.40
N LEU A 283 22.62 18.07 17.68
CA LEU A 283 22.42 16.63 17.75
C LEU A 283 23.26 15.91 16.70
N PRO A 284 23.70 14.66 16.95
CA PRO A 284 24.44 13.88 15.97
C PRO A 284 23.63 13.62 14.69
N VAL A 285 24.17 14.00 13.53
CA VAL A 285 23.57 13.70 12.22
C VAL A 285 24.02 12.31 11.79
N ASN A 286 23.33 11.28 12.28
CA ASN A 286 23.61 9.90 11.91
C ASN A 286 22.33 9.11 11.68
N TYR A 287 22.50 7.87 11.19
CA TYR A 287 21.44 6.93 10.88
C TYR A 287 20.37 6.82 11.98
N SER A 288 20.79 6.68 13.24
CA SER A 288 19.90 6.44 14.37
C SER A 288 19.07 7.68 14.69
N THR A 289 19.69 8.86 14.71
CA THR A 289 18.99 10.11 15.00
C THR A 289 17.98 10.43 13.89
N VAL A 290 18.40 10.36 12.62
CA VAL A 290 17.50 10.62 11.47
C VAL A 290 16.32 9.66 11.45
N ARG A 291 16.53 8.37 11.79
CA ARG A 291 15.44 7.39 11.89
C ARG A 291 14.41 7.75 12.97
N LEU A 292 14.83 8.40 14.06
CA LEU A 292 13.95 8.77 15.17
C LEU A 292 13.24 10.11 14.93
N THR A 293 13.84 11.01 14.16
CA THR A 293 13.34 12.39 13.99
C THR A 293 12.72 12.66 12.63
N SER A 294 13.06 11.88 11.59
CA SER A 294 12.54 12.06 10.24
C SER A 294 11.38 11.10 9.94
N ALA A 295 10.43 11.58 9.14
CA ALA A 295 9.42 10.72 8.51
C ALA A 295 9.98 9.93 7.31
N VAL A 296 11.23 10.21 6.89
CA VAL A 296 11.89 9.51 5.79
C VAL A 296 12.60 8.26 6.30
N SER A 297 12.50 7.16 5.55
CA SER A 297 13.14 5.91 5.95
C SER A 297 14.66 6.05 5.99
N SER A 298 15.28 5.37 6.95
CA SER A 298 16.72 5.40 7.13
C SER A 298 17.52 4.83 5.95
N LYS A 299 16.92 3.89 5.19
CA LYS A 299 17.48 3.39 3.91
C LYS A 299 17.57 4.51 2.85
N VAL A 300 16.57 5.38 2.76
CA VAL A 300 16.56 6.53 1.85
C VAL A 300 17.61 7.57 2.25
N PHE A 301 17.79 7.79 3.56
CA PHE A 301 18.84 8.67 4.07
C PHE A 301 20.24 8.20 3.64
N LEU A 302 20.56 6.92 3.86
CA LEU A 302 21.84 6.35 3.43
C LEU A 302 22.07 6.45 1.92
N ALA A 303 21.01 6.23 1.13
CA ALA A 303 21.06 6.37 -0.32
C ALA A 303 21.40 7.80 -0.75
N PHE A 304 20.85 8.82 -0.10
CA PHE A 304 21.21 10.20 -0.40
C PHE A 304 22.61 10.56 0.06
N CYS A 305 23.02 10.14 1.27
CA CYS A 305 24.38 10.37 1.74
C CYS A 305 25.42 9.77 0.78
N SER A 306 25.17 8.56 0.29
CA SER A 306 26.05 7.91 -0.68
C SER A 306 25.99 8.57 -2.06
N PHE A 307 24.80 8.92 -2.56
CA PHE A 307 24.66 9.47 -3.91
C PHE A 307 25.22 10.89 -4.05
N PHE A 308 25.04 11.72 -3.02
CA PHE A 308 25.53 13.09 -3.00
C PHE A 308 26.88 13.24 -2.28
N GLU A 309 27.47 12.12 -1.83
CA GLU A 309 28.74 12.09 -1.09
C GLU A 309 28.75 13.10 0.08
N TRP A 310 27.65 13.16 0.84
CA TRP A 310 27.52 14.10 1.94
C TRP A 310 28.45 13.76 3.10
N ASP A 311 29.41 14.65 3.34
CA ASP A 311 30.21 14.65 4.56
C ASP A 311 29.40 15.23 5.74
N LEU A 312 28.76 14.34 6.49
CA LEU A 312 27.90 14.71 7.62
C LEU A 312 28.66 15.37 8.77
N GLU A 313 29.94 15.02 8.96
CA GLU A 313 30.77 15.63 10.02
C GLU A 313 31.13 17.06 9.65
N SER A 314 31.51 17.29 8.39
CA SER A 314 31.76 18.63 7.89
C SER A 314 30.51 19.50 7.95
N LEU A 315 29.35 18.99 7.50
CA LEU A 315 28.06 19.68 7.60
C LEU A 315 27.72 20.06 9.04
N ALA A 316 27.92 19.15 9.99
CA ALA A 316 27.68 19.42 11.41
C ALA A 316 28.62 20.48 11.98
N ARG A 317 29.88 20.52 11.53
CA ARG A 317 30.88 21.49 11.98
C ARG A 317 30.64 22.89 11.42
N THR A 318 30.30 23.01 10.13
CA THR A 318 30.14 24.32 9.47
C THR A 318 28.77 24.94 9.69
N GLY A 319 27.78 24.13 10.08
CA GLY A 319 26.38 24.52 9.96
C GLY A 319 25.89 24.38 8.52
N VAL A 320 24.58 24.23 8.35
CA VAL A 320 23.98 24.16 7.01
C VAL A 320 22.61 24.85 6.95
N ASP A 321 22.44 25.67 5.93
CA ASP A 321 21.13 26.18 5.53
C ASP A 321 20.44 25.15 4.62
N ALA A 322 19.18 24.85 4.93
CA ALA A 322 18.44 23.80 4.26
C ALA A 322 18.18 24.13 2.77
N GLU A 323 17.89 25.38 2.43
CA GLU A 323 17.65 25.79 1.04
C GLU A 323 18.95 25.80 0.23
N VAL A 324 20.07 26.15 0.86
CA VAL A 324 21.40 26.08 0.22
C VAL A 324 21.80 24.63 -0.04
N LEU A 325 21.62 23.74 0.94
CA LEU A 325 21.93 22.31 0.77
C LEU A 325 21.05 21.64 -0.27
N LEU A 326 19.75 21.97 -0.33
CA LEU A 326 18.88 21.41 -1.37
C LEU A 326 19.33 21.90 -2.75
N ARG A 327 19.65 23.19 -2.90
CA ARG A 327 20.12 23.77 -4.16
C ARG A 327 21.46 23.17 -4.62
N SER A 328 22.38 22.87 -3.71
CA SER A 328 23.69 22.30 -4.07
C SER A 328 23.60 20.89 -4.66
N THR A 329 22.50 20.17 -4.43
CA THR A 329 22.28 18.84 -5.05
C THR A 329 22.01 18.91 -6.56
N GLY A 330 21.59 20.07 -7.08
CA GLY A 330 21.32 20.27 -8.51
C GLY A 330 20.19 19.43 -9.11
N VAL A 331 19.43 18.67 -8.30
CA VAL A 331 18.38 17.79 -8.80
C VAL A 331 17.09 18.55 -9.10
N SER A 332 16.37 18.13 -10.13
CA SER A 332 15.09 18.72 -10.50
C SER A 332 13.94 18.23 -9.60
N ARG A 333 12.85 19.01 -9.54
CA ARG A 333 11.62 18.68 -8.77
C ARG A 333 10.96 17.36 -9.20
N ASN A 334 11.20 16.93 -10.44
CA ASN A 334 10.70 15.66 -11.01
C ASN A 334 11.75 14.53 -11.00
N TRP A 335 12.88 14.70 -10.30
CA TRP A 335 13.94 13.70 -10.26
C TRP A 335 13.45 12.38 -9.64
N GLU A 336 13.63 11.27 -10.35
CA GLU A 336 13.12 9.94 -9.96
C GLU A 336 14.06 9.17 -9.01
N GLY A 337 15.01 9.88 -8.40
CA GLY A 337 15.91 9.34 -7.38
C GLY A 337 17.25 8.85 -7.95
N PRO A 338 18.14 8.39 -7.05
CA PRO A 338 19.45 7.92 -7.44
C PRO A 338 19.31 6.60 -8.23
N PRO A 339 20.27 6.26 -9.11
CA PRO A 339 20.22 5.06 -9.97
C PRO A 339 20.41 3.73 -9.20
N VAL A 340 20.03 3.69 -7.93
CA VAL A 340 20.26 2.58 -7.00
C VAL A 340 18.95 1.83 -6.80
N GLN A 341 18.96 0.50 -6.99
CA GLN A 341 17.81 -0.35 -6.66
C GLN A 341 17.66 -0.46 -5.14
N ILE A 342 16.87 0.43 -4.56
CA ILE A 342 16.50 0.34 -3.14
C ILE A 342 15.19 -0.42 -3.08
N SER A 343 15.23 -1.66 -2.60
CA SER A 343 14.00 -2.43 -2.36
C SER A 343 13.22 -1.78 -1.20
N PHE A 344 11.98 -1.38 -1.50
CA PHE A 344 11.09 -0.67 -0.57
C PHE A 344 10.26 -1.63 0.30
#